data_AF-A0ABD3PE80-F1
#
_entry.id   AF-A0ABD3PE80-F1
#
_cell.length_a   1.000
_cell.length_b   1.000
_cell.length_c   1.000
_cell.angle_alpha   90.00
_cell.angle_beta   90.00
_cell.angle_gamma   90.00
#
_symmetry.space_group_name_H-M   'P 1'
#
loop_
_entity.id
_entity.type
_entity.pdbx_description
1 polymer ?
#
loop_
_entity_poly.entity_id
_entity_poly.type
_entity_poly.pdbx_seq_one_letter_code
_entity_poly.pdbx_strand_id
1 'polypeptide(L)'
;MTTSLSAKKSVSFSVTSQLKFMHYPSPMETYARWYDKDDSVRFRKVRVRDVMKCSTLVIAKKEQNSRLSEEDRVQFIGLEQDVSYNLKQNIHRIIKIRKSHVYRVLMEQERQRLFHDCCGEKLAHVSETSSKCSRAFAHRLAVSSMGGLY
;
A
#
# COMPACT_ATOMS: atom_id res chain seq x y z
N MET A 1 42.79 12.66 -50.57
CA MET A 1 41.80 13.21 -49.61
C MET A 1 40.47 12.51 -49.87
N THR A 2 40.12 11.54 -49.02
CA THR A 2 38.90 10.72 -49.15
C THR A 2 37.80 11.32 -48.26
N THR A 3 36.76 11.87 -48.88
CA THR A 3 35.58 12.39 -48.19
C THR A 3 34.66 11.25 -47.78
N SER A 4 34.67 10.92 -46.49
CA SER A 4 33.73 10.00 -45.85
C SER A 4 32.34 10.64 -45.80
N LEU A 5 31.47 10.28 -46.74
CA LEU A 5 30.05 10.63 -46.72
C LEU A 5 29.36 9.89 -45.56
N SER A 6 29.12 10.62 -44.47
CA SER A 6 28.31 10.19 -43.33
C SER A 6 26.91 9.79 -43.80
N ALA A 7 26.63 8.48 -43.81
CA ALA A 7 25.30 7.94 -44.04
C ALA A 7 24.31 8.52 -43.01
N LYS A 8 23.35 9.33 -43.47
CA LYS A 8 22.23 9.80 -42.66
C LYS A 8 21.43 8.59 -42.19
N LYS A 9 21.49 8.28 -40.89
CA LYS A 9 20.61 7.28 -40.26
C LYS A 9 19.18 7.83 -40.27
N SER A 10 18.34 7.36 -41.19
CA SER A 10 16.90 7.61 -41.13
C SER A 10 16.25 6.62 -40.17
N VAL A 11 15.59 7.12 -39.14
CA VAL A 11 14.73 6.32 -38.25
C VAL A 11 13.38 6.18 -38.96
N SER A 12 13.03 4.97 -39.40
CA SER A 12 11.69 4.66 -39.89
C SER A 12 10.81 4.21 -38.72
N PHE A 13 9.68 4.87 -38.52
CA PHE A 13 8.67 4.42 -37.56
C PHE A 13 7.84 3.30 -38.20
N SER A 14 7.55 2.23 -37.46
CA SER A 14 6.73 1.12 -37.97
C SER A 14 5.33 1.62 -38.31
N VAL A 15 4.89 1.39 -39.55
CA VAL A 15 3.62 1.87 -40.13
C VAL A 15 2.37 1.20 -39.51
N THR A 16 2.54 0.23 -38.60
CA THR A 16 1.46 -0.59 -38.06
C THR A 16 1.33 -0.49 -36.54
N SER A 17 1.08 0.70 -36.01
CA SER A 17 0.57 0.85 -34.63
C SER A 17 -0.94 0.57 -34.62
N GLN A 18 -1.33 -0.66 -34.31
CA GLN A 18 -2.74 -1.00 -34.13
C GLN A 18 -3.19 -0.57 -32.73
N LEU A 19 -4.04 0.46 -32.66
CA LEU A 19 -4.65 0.90 -31.41
C LEU A 19 -5.70 -0.13 -30.99
N LYS A 20 -5.35 -0.99 -30.02
CA LYS A 20 -6.32 -1.91 -29.41
C LYS A 20 -7.08 -1.18 -28.30
N PHE A 21 -8.34 -0.89 -28.55
CA PHE A 21 -9.26 -0.48 -27.50
C PHE A 21 -9.56 -1.68 -26.62
N MET A 22 -8.91 -1.73 -25.46
CA MET A 22 -9.30 -2.70 -24.44
C MET A 22 -10.58 -2.22 -23.77
N HIS A 23 -11.60 -3.06 -23.77
CA HIS A 23 -12.81 -2.78 -23.02
C HIS A 23 -12.44 -2.76 -21.53
N TYR A 24 -12.57 -1.59 -20.88
CA TYR A 24 -12.43 -1.53 -19.44
C TYR A 24 -13.55 -2.38 -18.84
N PRO A 25 -13.22 -3.36 -17.96
CA PRO A 25 -14.24 -4.17 -17.33
C PRO A 25 -15.12 -3.27 -16.47
N SER A 26 -16.42 -3.56 -16.44
CA SER A 26 -17.35 -2.86 -15.56
C SER A 26 -16.96 -3.07 -14.09
N PRO A 27 -17.39 -2.20 -13.15
CA PRO A 27 -17.15 -2.41 -11.72
C PRO A 27 -17.65 -3.78 -11.24
N MET A 28 -18.77 -4.26 -11.79
CA MET A 28 -19.36 -5.54 -11.45
C MET A 28 -18.55 -6.72 -12.03
N GLU A 29 -18.05 -6.61 -13.26
CA GLU A 29 -17.12 -7.59 -13.85
C GLU A 29 -15.78 -7.61 -13.13
N THR A 30 -15.29 -6.45 -12.68
CA THR A 30 -14.08 -6.34 -11.88
C THR A 30 -14.28 -7.03 -10.53
N TYR A 31 -15.44 -6.85 -9.90
CA TYR A 31 -15.80 -7.51 -8.65
C TYR A 31 -15.99 -9.03 -8.82
N ALA A 32 -16.57 -9.47 -9.95
CA ALA A 32 -16.76 -10.88 -10.28
C ALA A 32 -15.46 -11.58 -10.74
N ARG A 33 -14.53 -10.83 -11.35
CA ARG A 33 -13.19 -11.30 -11.76
C ARG A 33 -12.16 -11.24 -10.64
N TRP A 34 -12.51 -10.71 -9.48
CA TRP A 34 -11.60 -10.76 -8.35
C TRP A 34 -11.45 -12.21 -7.90
N TYR A 35 -10.30 -12.78 -8.30
CA TYR A 35 -9.38 -13.50 -7.44
C TYR A 35 -10.01 -13.95 -6.14
N ASP A 36 -10.06 -15.27 -5.94
CA ASP A 36 -10.46 -15.88 -4.68
C ASP A 36 -9.81 -15.10 -3.52
N LYS A 37 -10.47 -15.06 -2.38
CA LYS A 37 -9.96 -14.38 -1.18
C LYS A 37 -8.50 -14.76 -0.91
N ASP A 38 -8.13 -15.99 -1.26
CA ASP A 38 -6.79 -16.55 -1.21
C ASP A 38 -5.81 -15.90 -2.21
N ASP A 39 -6.23 -15.65 -3.45
CA ASP A 39 -5.43 -14.92 -4.44
C ASP A 39 -5.20 -13.47 -4.01
N SER A 40 -6.22 -12.81 -3.44
CA SER A 40 -6.06 -11.46 -2.89
C SER A 40 -4.99 -11.42 -1.78
N VAL A 41 -5.00 -12.42 -0.89
CA VAL A 41 -3.99 -12.59 0.16
C VAL A 41 -2.61 -12.89 -0.46
N ARG A 42 -2.54 -13.76 -1.46
CA ARG A 42 -1.30 -14.09 -2.18
C ARG A 42 -0.70 -12.88 -2.86
N PHE A 43 -1.48 -12.12 -3.63
CA PHE A 43 -1.04 -10.88 -4.27
C PHE A 43 -0.56 -9.85 -3.25
N ARG A 44 -1.21 -9.77 -2.09
CA ARG A 44 -0.74 -8.90 -1.01
C ARG A 44 0.63 -9.33 -0.49
N LYS A 45 0.85 -10.63 -0.28
CA LYS A 45 2.16 -11.16 0.14
C LYS A 45 3.26 -10.89 -0.90
N VAL A 46 2.97 -11.12 -2.18
CA VAL A 46 3.90 -10.82 -3.28
C VAL A 46 4.24 -9.33 -3.30
N ARG A 47 3.23 -8.45 -3.19
CA ARG A 47 3.45 -7.01 -3.14
C ARG A 47 4.31 -6.56 -1.97
N VAL A 48 4.04 -7.06 -0.76
CA VAL A 48 4.89 -6.75 0.41
C VAL A 48 6.34 -7.17 0.15
N ARG A 49 6.55 -8.36 -0.42
CA ARG A 49 7.89 -8.84 -0.79
C ARG A 49 8.55 -7.92 -1.81
N ASP A 50 7.82 -7.47 -2.82
CA ASP A 50 8.37 -6.58 -3.86
C ASP A 50 8.72 -5.21 -3.28
N VAL A 51 7.88 -4.64 -2.42
CA VAL A 51 8.19 -3.40 -1.69
C VAL A 51 9.46 -3.56 -0.86
N MET A 52 9.62 -4.68 -0.15
CA MET A 52 10.83 -4.93 0.65
C MET A 52 12.07 -5.06 -0.23
N LYS A 53 12.00 -5.83 -1.32
CA LYS A 53 13.09 -5.96 -2.30
C LYS A 53 13.51 -4.61 -2.87
N CYS A 54 12.51 -3.82 -3.28
CA CYS A 54 12.68 -2.49 -3.80
C CYS A 54 13.35 -1.56 -2.79
N SER A 55 12.91 -1.59 -1.53
CA SER A 55 13.51 -0.83 -0.44
C SER A 55 14.97 -1.22 -0.20
N THR A 56 15.27 -2.52 -0.13
CA THR A 56 16.64 -3.01 0.03
C THR A 56 17.53 -2.62 -1.14
N LEU A 57 17.02 -2.67 -2.38
CA LEU A 57 17.76 -2.24 -3.57
C LEU A 57 18.09 -0.75 -3.53
N VAL A 58 17.14 0.10 -3.12
CA VAL A 58 17.38 1.55 -2.96
C VAL A 58 18.46 1.81 -1.90
N ILE A 59 18.40 1.12 -0.76
CA ILE A 59 19.40 1.25 0.31
C ILE A 59 20.79 0.82 -0.20
N ALA A 60 20.89 -0.37 -0.81
CA ALA A 60 22.15 -0.90 -1.33
C ALA A 60 22.76 0.01 -2.42
N LYS A 61 21.94 0.50 -3.35
CA LYS A 61 22.40 1.42 -4.41
C LYS A 61 22.90 2.75 -3.84
N LYS A 62 22.22 3.26 -2.80
CA LYS A 62 22.62 4.47 -2.08
C LYS A 62 23.95 4.29 -1.35
N GLU A 63 24.14 3.17 -0.66
CA GLU A 63 25.41 2.84 0.01
C GLU A 63 26.59 2.77 -0.97
N GLN A 64 26.32 2.31 -2.20
CA GLN A 64 27.29 2.26 -3.29
C GLN A 64 27.48 3.60 -4.02
N ASN A 65 26.82 4.69 -3.59
CA ASN A 65 26.74 5.97 -4.31
C ASN A 65 26.35 5.83 -5.80
N SER A 66 25.60 4.78 -6.12
CA SER A 66 25.17 4.45 -7.47
C SER A 66 23.75 4.98 -7.73
N ARG A 67 23.49 5.37 -8.98
CA ARG A 67 22.15 5.79 -9.40
C ARG A 67 21.28 4.56 -9.71
N LEU A 68 19.98 4.69 -9.46
CA LEU A 68 18.98 3.72 -9.89
C LEU A 68 18.88 3.71 -11.42
N SER A 69 18.84 2.51 -11.99
CA SER A 69 18.63 2.31 -13.44
C SER A 69 17.24 2.78 -13.86
N GLU A 70 17.01 2.87 -15.16
CA GLU A 70 15.69 3.23 -15.69
C GLU A 70 14.68 2.12 -15.38
N GLU A 71 15.10 0.87 -15.47
CA GLU A 71 14.32 -0.32 -15.14
C GLU A 71 13.90 -0.31 -13.67
N ASP A 72 14.83 0.00 -12.75
CA ASP A 72 14.52 0.13 -11.31
C ASP A 72 13.42 1.18 -11.08
N ARG A 73 13.51 2.32 -11.77
CA ARG A 73 12.54 3.42 -11.63
C ARG A 73 11.16 3.04 -12.13
N VAL A 74 11.06 2.39 -13.29
CA VAL A 74 9.79 1.91 -13.84
C VAL A 74 9.12 0.94 -12.86
N GLN A 75 9.90 0.04 -12.26
CA GLN A 75 9.40 -0.89 -11.26
C GLN A 75 8.88 -0.18 -10.00
N PHE A 76 9.56 0.86 -9.52
CA PHE A 76 9.09 1.65 -8.37
C PHE A 76 7.81 2.42 -8.65
N ILE A 77 7.64 3.00 -9.85
CA ILE A 77 6.44 3.76 -10.20
C ILE A 77 5.19 2.88 -10.11
N GLY A 78 5.26 1.64 -10.61
CA GLY A 78 4.16 0.69 -10.51
C GLY A 78 3.76 0.37 -9.07
N LEU A 79 4.74 0.18 -8.18
CA LEU A 79 4.51 -0.04 -6.76
C LEU A 79 4.00 1.22 -6.04
N GLU A 80 4.52 2.39 -6.38
CA GLU A 80 4.12 3.67 -5.79
C GLU A 80 2.66 3.99 -6.09
N GLN A 81 2.21 3.79 -7.32
CA GLN A 81 0.82 4.03 -7.71
C GLN A 81 -0.14 3.14 -6.91
N ASP A 82 0.23 1.86 -6.75
CA ASP A 82 -0.55 0.87 -6.01
C ASP A 82 -0.57 1.15 -4.49
N VAL A 83 0.57 1.51 -3.92
CA VAL A 83 0.69 1.87 -2.49
C VAL A 83 -0.04 3.17 -2.22
N SER A 84 0.16 4.21 -3.03
CA SER A 84 -0.39 5.55 -2.83
C SER A 84 -1.91 5.60 -2.95
N TYR A 85 -2.48 4.85 -3.91
CA TYR A 85 -3.92 4.77 -4.08
C TYR A 85 -4.60 4.17 -2.85
N ASN A 86 -4.04 3.06 -2.35
CA ASN A 86 -4.54 2.40 -1.15
C ASN A 86 -4.21 3.18 0.13
N LEU A 87 -3.11 3.92 0.15
CA LEU A 87 -2.68 4.72 1.30
C LEU A 87 -3.70 5.81 1.63
N LYS A 88 -4.23 6.52 0.63
CA LYS A 88 -5.27 7.54 0.88
C LYS A 88 -6.52 6.94 1.53
N GLN A 89 -7.01 5.81 1.01
CA GLN A 89 -8.17 5.12 1.59
C GLN A 89 -7.89 4.58 2.98
N ASN A 90 -6.70 4.01 3.19
CA ASN A 90 -6.27 3.49 4.49
C ASN A 90 -6.11 4.61 5.52
N ILE A 91 -5.53 5.76 5.16
CA ILE A 91 -5.43 6.93 6.03
C ILE A 91 -6.81 7.41 6.45
N HIS A 92 -7.75 7.56 5.52
CA HIS A 92 -9.12 7.96 5.85
C HIS A 92 -9.79 6.97 6.81
N ARG A 93 -9.62 5.67 6.57
CA ARG A 93 -10.12 4.61 7.45
C ARG A 93 -9.50 4.70 8.85
N ILE A 94 -8.19 4.88 8.95
CA ILE A 94 -7.48 5.02 10.23
C ILE A 94 -7.97 6.26 10.99
N ILE A 95 -8.11 7.40 10.30
CA ILE A 95 -8.65 8.64 10.89
C ILE A 95 -10.06 8.41 11.43
N LYS A 96 -10.93 7.73 10.67
CA LYS A 96 -12.31 7.43 11.09
C LYS A 96 -12.34 6.54 12.33
N ILE A 97 -11.51 5.48 12.36
CA ILE A 97 -11.39 4.59 13.52
C ILE A 97 -10.90 5.38 14.75
N ARG A 98 -9.88 6.23 14.60
CA ARG A 98 -9.34 7.05 15.68
C ARG A 98 -10.39 8.04 16.22
N LYS A 99 -11.10 8.74 15.35
CA LYS A 99 -12.20 9.65 15.76
C LYS A 99 -13.28 8.89 16.52
N SER A 100 -13.67 7.71 16.05
CA SER A 100 -14.67 6.88 16.74
C SER A 100 -14.19 6.42 18.11
N HIS A 101 -12.91 6.06 18.26
CA HIS A 101 -12.33 5.68 19.54
C HIS A 101 -12.36 6.86 20.53
N VAL A 102 -11.85 8.03 20.10
CA VAL A 102 -11.84 9.24 20.93
C VAL A 102 -13.27 9.60 21.36
N TYR A 103 -14.22 9.58 20.43
CA TYR A 103 -15.62 9.85 20.73
C TYR A 103 -16.19 8.93 21.83
N ARG A 104 -15.91 7.62 21.76
CA ARG A 104 -16.36 6.66 22.78
C ARG A 104 -15.77 6.93 24.16
N VAL A 105 -14.50 7.30 24.22
CA VAL A 105 -13.83 7.66 25.48
C VAL A 105 -14.45 8.94 26.06
N LEU A 106 -14.63 9.98 25.26
CA LEU A 106 -15.24 11.24 25.70
C LEU A 106 -16.69 11.05 26.16
N MET A 107 -17.47 10.23 25.46
CA MET A 107 -18.84 9.90 25.85
C MET A 107 -18.90 9.19 27.21
N GLU A 108 -17.99 8.25 27.47
CA GLU A 108 -17.93 7.58 28.77
C GLU A 108 -17.46 8.54 29.87
N GLN A 109 -16.52 9.45 29.59
CA GLN A 109 -16.13 10.50 30.54
C GLN A 109 -17.29 11.43 30.88
N GLU A 110 -18.06 11.84 29.89
CA GLU A 110 -19.25 12.68 30.11
C GLU A 110 -20.33 11.95 30.90
N ARG A 111 -20.57 10.67 30.59
CA ARG A 111 -21.46 9.80 31.38
C ARG A 111 -21.00 9.76 32.84
N GLN A 112 -19.72 9.49 33.07
CA GLN A 112 -19.11 9.45 34.40
C GLN A 112 -19.29 10.77 35.16
N ARG A 113 -19.12 11.90 34.47
CA ARG A 113 -19.38 13.25 35.02
C ARG A 113 -20.84 13.45 35.44
N LEU A 114 -21.80 13.07 34.59
CA LEU A 114 -23.23 13.24 34.84
C LEU A 114 -23.75 12.40 36.01
N PHE A 115 -23.19 11.21 36.21
CA PHE A 115 -23.60 10.29 37.28
C PHE A 115 -22.68 10.33 38.51
N HIS A 116 -21.74 11.29 38.58
CA HIS A 116 -20.73 11.39 39.64
C HIS A 116 -19.97 10.06 39.90
N ASP A 117 -19.76 9.28 38.85
CA ASP A 117 -19.09 7.97 38.85
C ASP A 117 -17.66 8.15 38.32
N CYS A 118 -16.62 8.03 39.15
CA CYS A 118 -15.23 8.14 38.70
C CYS A 118 -14.58 6.76 38.70
N CYS A 119 -14.70 6.05 37.57
CA CYS A 119 -14.21 4.68 37.45
C CYS A 119 -13.21 4.56 36.30
N GLY A 120 -11.92 4.57 36.66
CA GLY A 120 -10.81 4.44 35.72
C GLY A 120 -10.82 3.10 34.97
N GLU A 121 -11.26 2.02 35.61
CA GLU A 121 -11.36 0.70 34.98
C GLU A 121 -12.37 0.66 33.84
N LYS A 122 -13.51 1.36 33.96
CA LYS A 122 -14.50 1.46 32.88
C LYS A 122 -13.94 2.22 31.68
N LEU A 123 -13.21 3.31 31.90
CA LEU A 123 -12.53 4.05 30.83
C LEU A 123 -11.43 3.21 30.17
N ALA A 124 -10.64 2.48 30.97
CA ALA A 124 -9.64 1.56 30.48
C ALA A 124 -10.28 0.47 29.60
N HIS A 125 -11.39 -0.12 30.04
CA HIS A 125 -12.13 -1.13 29.29
C HIS A 125 -12.72 -0.58 27.97
N VAL A 126 -13.29 0.63 27.96
CA VAL A 126 -13.80 1.29 26.73
C VAL A 126 -12.68 1.57 25.74
N SER A 127 -11.53 2.05 26.25
CA SER A 127 -10.32 2.26 25.44
C SER A 127 -9.80 0.95 24.87
N GLU A 128 -9.77 -0.09 25.70
CA GLU A 128 -9.26 -1.41 25.36
C GLU A 128 -10.09 -2.08 24.27
N THR A 129 -11.41 -2.13 24.46
CA THR A 129 -12.35 -2.72 23.52
C THR A 129 -12.35 -1.99 22.18
N SER A 130 -12.24 -0.66 22.20
CA SER A 130 -12.17 0.17 21.00
C SER A 130 -10.85 0.01 20.23
N SER A 131 -9.77 -0.39 20.89
CA SER A 131 -8.45 -0.60 20.27
C SER A 131 -8.12 -2.07 19.97
N LYS A 132 -8.94 -3.03 20.45
CA LYS A 132 -8.71 -4.47 20.33
C LYS A 132 -8.47 -4.95 18.89
N CYS A 133 -9.29 -4.51 17.95
CA CYS A 133 -9.16 -4.90 16.54
C CYS A 133 -7.84 -4.38 15.92
N SER A 134 -7.47 -3.14 16.23
CA SER A 134 -6.20 -2.55 15.78
C SER A 134 -4.99 -3.26 16.39
N ARG A 135 -5.02 -3.58 17.69
CA ARG A 135 -3.96 -4.35 18.38
C ARG A 135 -3.82 -5.75 17.80
N ALA A 136 -4.94 -6.46 17.60
CA ALA A 136 -4.92 -7.80 16.98
C ALA A 136 -4.40 -7.76 15.54
N PHE A 137 -4.74 -6.72 14.77
CA PHE A 137 -4.19 -6.52 13.43
C PHE A 137 -2.69 -6.23 13.46
N ALA A 138 -2.22 -5.32 14.31
CA ALA A 138 -0.80 -5.02 14.47
C ALA A 138 0.01 -6.25 14.92
N HIS A 139 -0.53 -7.03 15.86
CA HIS A 139 0.07 -8.29 16.30
C HIS A 139 0.19 -9.29 15.15
N ARG A 140 -0.87 -9.49 14.36
CA ARG A 140 -0.80 -10.36 13.17
C ARG A 140 0.24 -9.87 12.16
N LEU A 141 0.36 -8.57 11.94
CA LEU A 141 1.38 -8.00 11.07
C LEU A 141 2.79 -8.32 11.60
N ALA A 142 3.05 -8.06 12.88
CA ALA A 142 4.34 -8.31 13.52
C ALA A 142 4.74 -9.80 13.45
N VAL A 143 3.80 -10.71 13.76
CA VAL A 143 4.02 -12.16 13.67
C VAL A 143 4.26 -12.59 12.22
N SER A 144 3.50 -12.05 11.27
CA SER A 144 3.68 -12.37 9.84
C SER A 144 4.99 -11.85 9.27
N SER A 145 5.51 -10.73 9.78
CA SER A 145 6.82 -10.19 9.37
C SER A 145 8.00 -10.98 9.95
N MET A 146 7.84 -11.62 11.11
CA MET A 146 8.91 -12.44 11.71
C MET A 146 8.98 -13.87 11.16
N GLY A 147 7.87 -14.39 10.62
CA GLY A 147 7.81 -15.77 10.07
C GLY A 147 8.32 -15.94 8.64
N GLY A 148 8.85 -14.90 7.99
CA GLY A 148 9.33 -14.93 6.59
C GLY A 148 10.85 -15.05 6.41
N LEU A 149 11.59 -15.35 7.48
CA LEU A 149 13.06 -15.45 7.49
C LEU A 149 13.60 -16.90 7.40
N TYR A 150 12.77 -17.86 6.99
CA TYR A 150 13.18 -19.25 6.75
C TYR A 150 12.75 -19.71 5.36
#